data_AF-A0A523XRD8-F1
#
_entry.id   AF-A0A523XRD8-F1
#
_cell.length_a   1.000
_cell.length_b   1.000
_cell.length_c   1.000
_cell.angle_alpha   90.00
_cell.angle_beta   90.00
_cell.angle_gamma   90.00
#
_symmetry.space_group_name_H-M   'P 1'
#
loop_
_entity.id
_entity.type
_entity.pdbx_description
1 polymer ?
#
loop_
_entity_poly.entity_id
_entity_poly.type
_entity_poly.pdbx_seq_one_letter_code
_entity_poly.pdbx_strand_id
1 'polypeptide(L)'
;MKTKWMQTLSTQFERACQRYPGERLMLLLDIDGTILDMRYMILAVMQAYDRAYATSYFERLQINDISVHENQVDRLLDELHVPTEAQDDILTWYQEQRWASQAIREIHRPFRGVLDVIRWFQLQPNTSVGLATGRPESLREDTLRSLNQLGKPYRVQFSDDLLCMNPRGWEERIPDVKVAALKHFQENGYRIFAFIDNEPVNLKALAAVDLDKEILLLHANTIFETRRTRVPRGAVRGKEYRLAELIPDEKALPTHVQLAWHGVNDEANLRQFLASDVHWAELDARLEPACWDVILRHDSFTENPLEPDEKWFTLDKALDKIKLFDRAVKIDLKAGGMLLDKVLEMVAEKGLTDESLWFNADIERLMERGFNRLVAAHPDAIIQCPIDFLAPLIVAAPGQAHTTLQMLTGWGINRFSISWEWPNMRELFDQMDQWGYEVNI
;
A
#
# COMPACT_ATOMS: atom_id res chain seq x y z
N MET A 1 -17.53 -18.24 -15.84
CA MET A 1 -16.21 -17.85 -15.28
C MET A 1 -16.43 -16.68 -14.34
N LYS A 2 -15.94 -16.73 -13.09
CA LYS A 2 -15.98 -15.57 -12.19
C LYS A 2 -15.00 -14.54 -12.75
N THR A 3 -15.49 -13.46 -13.34
CA THR A 3 -14.63 -12.36 -13.81
C THR A 3 -13.93 -11.75 -12.60
N LYS A 4 -12.59 -11.80 -12.57
CA LYS A 4 -11.79 -11.07 -11.58
C LYS A 4 -11.86 -9.58 -11.92
N TRP A 5 -12.63 -8.82 -11.14
CA TRP A 5 -12.94 -7.42 -11.45
C TRP A 5 -11.69 -6.52 -11.51
N MET A 6 -10.69 -6.79 -10.66
CA MET A 6 -9.40 -6.09 -10.70
C MET A 6 -8.61 -6.42 -11.97
N GLN A 7 -8.60 -7.69 -12.41
CA GLN A 7 -8.00 -8.04 -13.69
C GLN A 7 -8.67 -7.31 -14.86
N THR A 8 -9.99 -7.13 -14.79
CA THR A 8 -10.69 -6.36 -15.83
C THR A 8 -10.34 -4.87 -15.78
N LEU A 9 -10.19 -4.31 -14.59
CA LEU A 9 -9.70 -2.95 -14.39
C LEU A 9 -8.30 -2.76 -14.96
N SER A 10 -7.40 -3.72 -14.73
CA SER A 10 -6.05 -3.73 -15.29
C SER A 10 -6.05 -3.74 -16.82
N THR A 11 -6.74 -4.71 -17.43
CA THR A 11 -6.83 -4.79 -18.89
C THR A 11 -7.45 -3.53 -19.50
N GLN A 12 -8.40 -2.89 -18.80
CA GLN A 12 -8.95 -1.62 -19.25
C GLN A 12 -7.91 -0.50 -19.19
N PHE A 13 -7.15 -0.41 -18.11
CA PHE A 13 -6.09 0.57 -17.96
C PHE A 13 -5.03 0.42 -19.07
N GLU A 14 -4.55 -0.80 -19.34
CA GLU A 14 -3.60 -1.06 -20.43
C GLU A 14 -4.14 -0.63 -21.79
N ARG A 15 -5.42 -0.96 -22.08
CA ARG A 15 -6.08 -0.53 -23.31
C ARG A 15 -6.15 0.99 -23.40
N ALA A 16 -6.40 1.69 -22.31
CA ALA A 16 -6.41 3.15 -22.27
C ALA A 16 -5.01 3.71 -22.55
N CYS A 17 -3.96 3.16 -21.93
CA CYS A 17 -2.56 3.53 -22.19
C CYS A 17 -2.17 3.34 -23.66
N GLN A 18 -2.56 2.22 -24.28
CA GLN A 18 -2.26 1.93 -25.67
C GLN A 18 -3.04 2.82 -26.64
N ARG A 19 -4.29 3.13 -26.32
CA ARG A 19 -5.18 3.89 -27.21
C ARG A 19 -4.98 5.40 -27.12
N TYR A 20 -4.57 5.91 -25.96
CA TYR A 20 -4.40 7.35 -25.68
C TYR A 20 -3.01 7.64 -25.11
N PRO A 21 -1.93 7.34 -25.86
CA PRO A 21 -0.56 7.53 -25.37
C PRO A 21 -0.29 9.00 -25.08
N GLY A 22 0.18 9.30 -23.86
CA GLY A 22 0.52 10.66 -23.44
C GLY A 22 -0.66 11.51 -22.96
N GLU A 23 -1.91 11.03 -23.05
CA GLU A 23 -3.05 11.70 -22.42
C GLU A 23 -3.05 11.51 -20.90
N ARG A 24 -3.73 12.40 -20.18
CA ARG A 24 -3.90 12.30 -18.72
C ARG A 24 -5.03 11.33 -18.40
N LEU A 25 -4.68 10.11 -18.03
CA LEU A 25 -5.63 9.07 -17.66
C LEU A 25 -6.18 9.32 -16.25
N MET A 26 -7.43 8.91 -16.00
CA MET A 26 -8.04 9.02 -14.68
C MET A 26 -8.89 7.81 -14.30
N LEU A 27 -8.65 7.31 -13.09
CA LEU A 27 -9.54 6.41 -12.38
C LEU A 27 -10.44 7.25 -11.46
N LEU A 28 -11.75 7.13 -11.60
CA LEU A 28 -12.70 7.77 -10.69
C LEU A 28 -13.25 6.77 -9.66
N LEU A 29 -13.30 7.18 -8.40
CA LEU A 29 -13.91 6.40 -7.33
C LEU A 29 -14.94 7.23 -6.57
N ASP A 30 -16.01 6.57 -6.18
CA ASP A 30 -16.78 7.01 -5.03
C ASP A 30 -16.03 6.77 -3.70
N ILE A 31 -16.47 7.44 -2.64
CA ILE A 31 -15.89 7.32 -1.31
C ILE A 31 -16.64 6.28 -0.47
N ASP A 32 -17.95 6.45 -0.30
CA ASP A 32 -18.75 5.76 0.72
C ASP A 32 -19.20 4.38 0.22
N GLY A 33 -18.86 3.32 0.94
CA GLY A 33 -19.13 1.96 0.46
C GLY A 33 -18.21 1.51 -0.68
N THR A 34 -17.32 2.37 -1.17
CA THR A 34 -16.30 2.05 -2.19
C THR A 34 -14.89 2.06 -1.61
N ILE A 35 -14.46 3.19 -1.04
CA ILE A 35 -13.20 3.33 -0.30
C ILE A 35 -13.44 3.04 1.18
N LEU A 36 -14.44 3.69 1.78
CA LEU A 36 -14.73 3.63 3.21
C LEU A 36 -15.83 2.61 3.52
N ASP A 37 -15.60 1.80 4.54
CA ASP A 37 -16.57 0.84 5.07
C ASP A 37 -17.48 1.53 6.10
N MET A 38 -18.66 1.94 5.63
CA MET A 38 -19.63 2.72 6.41
C MET A 38 -20.19 1.98 7.63
N ARG A 39 -20.02 0.65 7.71
CA ARG A 39 -20.44 -0.13 8.88
C ARG A 39 -19.73 0.31 10.15
N TYR A 40 -18.46 0.76 10.06
CA TYR A 40 -17.73 1.24 11.23
C TYR A 40 -18.31 2.55 11.76
N MET A 41 -18.75 3.44 10.85
CA MET A 41 -19.46 4.66 11.22
C MET A 41 -20.78 4.34 11.93
N ILE A 42 -21.60 3.46 11.35
CA ILE A 42 -22.87 3.03 11.96
C ILE A 42 -22.61 2.46 13.36
N LEU A 43 -21.69 1.50 13.48
CA LEU A 43 -21.36 0.84 14.74
C LEU A 43 -21.01 1.85 15.84
N ALA A 44 -20.12 2.79 15.54
CA ALA A 44 -19.61 3.69 16.56
C ALA A 44 -20.62 4.77 16.95
N VAL A 45 -21.45 5.27 16.02
CA VAL A 45 -22.52 6.23 16.33
C VAL A 45 -23.61 5.57 17.19
N MET A 46 -23.97 4.31 16.89
CA MET A 46 -24.90 3.52 17.70
C MET A 46 -24.35 3.30 19.12
N GLN A 47 -23.09 2.87 19.25
CA GLN A 47 -22.47 2.69 20.57
C GLN A 47 -22.25 4.03 21.30
N ALA A 48 -22.12 5.15 20.59
CA ALA A 48 -22.07 6.48 21.19
C ALA A 48 -23.42 6.91 21.76
N TYR A 49 -24.54 6.51 21.15
CA TYR A 49 -25.88 6.71 21.69
C TYR A 49 -26.03 6.04 23.07
N ASP A 50 -25.64 4.77 23.18
CA ASP A 50 -25.67 4.03 24.45
C ASP A 50 -24.92 4.78 25.56
N ARG A 51 -23.74 5.32 25.25
CA ARG A 51 -22.94 6.11 26.20
C ARG A 51 -23.60 7.45 26.57
N ALA A 52 -24.18 8.14 25.59
CA ALA A 52 -24.76 9.47 25.79
C ALA A 52 -26.07 9.42 26.61
N TYR A 53 -26.88 8.38 26.39
CA TYR A 53 -28.20 8.23 27.02
C TYR A 53 -28.23 7.16 28.11
N ALA A 54 -27.07 6.59 28.48
CA ALA A 54 -26.94 5.50 29.45
C ALA A 54 -27.87 4.30 29.16
N THR A 55 -27.94 3.93 27.89
CA THR A 55 -28.69 2.74 27.42
C THR A 55 -27.71 1.61 27.04
N SER A 56 -28.26 0.45 26.66
CA SER A 56 -27.46 -0.76 26.34
C SER A 56 -27.95 -1.46 25.07
N TYR A 57 -28.59 -0.72 24.17
CA TYR A 57 -29.19 -1.29 22.96
C TYR A 57 -28.13 -1.86 22.00
N PHE A 58 -26.93 -1.28 22.01
CA PHE A 58 -25.86 -1.53 21.05
C PHE A 58 -24.57 -2.04 21.68
N GLU A 59 -24.55 -2.34 22.98
CA GLU A 59 -23.38 -2.83 23.71
C GLU A 59 -22.77 -4.09 23.05
N ARG A 60 -23.62 -4.95 22.50
CA ARG A 60 -23.22 -6.21 21.84
C ARG A 60 -23.10 -6.10 20.33
N LEU A 61 -23.48 -4.97 19.73
CA LEU A 61 -23.44 -4.79 18.28
C LEU A 61 -22.01 -4.97 17.76
N GLN A 62 -21.82 -5.83 16.78
CA GLN A 62 -20.54 -6.03 16.08
C GLN A 62 -20.66 -5.60 14.62
N ILE A 63 -19.51 -5.39 13.98
CA ILE A 63 -19.43 -4.98 12.58
C ILE A 63 -20.11 -5.96 11.60
N ASN A 64 -20.14 -7.26 11.96
CA ASN A 64 -20.72 -8.31 11.13
C ASN A 64 -22.25 -8.37 11.22
N ASP A 65 -22.83 -7.74 12.26
CA ASP A 65 -24.27 -7.65 12.42
C ASP A 65 -24.86 -6.53 11.56
N ILE A 66 -24.03 -5.58 11.11
CA ILE A 66 -24.46 -4.44 10.29
C ILE A 66 -24.53 -4.87 8.83
N SER A 67 -25.76 -5.15 8.39
CA SER A 67 -26.06 -5.56 7.02
C SER A 67 -26.76 -4.48 6.18
N VAL A 68 -27.06 -3.33 6.77
CA VAL A 68 -27.85 -2.23 6.17
C VAL A 68 -26.97 -1.08 5.68
N HIS A 69 -27.50 -0.34 4.69
CA HIS A 69 -26.90 0.92 4.22
C HIS A 69 -27.03 2.02 5.28
N GLU A 70 -26.16 3.02 5.28
CA GLU A 70 -26.15 4.12 6.25
C GLU A 70 -27.41 4.98 6.26
N ASN A 71 -28.24 4.91 5.21
CA ASN A 71 -29.56 5.56 5.13
C ASN A 71 -30.73 4.64 5.56
N GLN A 72 -30.46 3.39 5.94
CA GLN A 72 -31.46 2.36 6.26
C GLN A 72 -31.26 1.81 7.68
N VAL A 73 -30.83 2.68 8.61
CA VAL A 73 -30.58 2.29 10.01
C VAL A 73 -31.86 1.95 10.75
N ASP A 74 -33.01 2.48 10.33
CA ASP A 74 -34.35 2.06 10.78
C ASP A 74 -34.51 0.53 10.75
N ARG A 75 -34.09 -0.11 9.64
CA ARG A 75 -34.14 -1.57 9.52
C ARG A 75 -33.19 -2.30 10.46
N LEU A 76 -32.04 -1.71 10.76
CA LEU A 76 -31.11 -2.29 11.73
C LEU A 76 -31.71 -2.23 13.14
N LEU A 77 -32.40 -1.15 13.50
CA LEU A 77 -33.10 -1.04 14.79
C LEU A 77 -34.19 -2.12 14.92
N ASP A 78 -34.94 -2.36 13.83
CA ASP A 78 -35.92 -3.44 13.77
C ASP A 78 -35.26 -4.83 13.92
N GLU A 79 -34.16 -5.10 13.21
CA GLU A 79 -33.40 -6.35 13.29
C GLU A 79 -32.83 -6.61 14.69
N LEU A 80 -32.43 -5.54 15.39
CA LEU A 80 -31.94 -5.58 16.77
C LEU A 80 -33.06 -5.60 17.82
N HIS A 81 -34.32 -5.54 17.39
CA HIS A 81 -35.50 -5.52 18.25
C HIS A 81 -35.49 -4.36 19.26
N VAL A 82 -34.99 -3.19 18.84
CA VAL A 82 -35.02 -1.97 19.65
C VAL A 82 -36.48 -1.51 19.80
N PRO A 83 -36.95 -1.16 21.03
CA PRO A 83 -38.32 -0.73 21.26
C PRO A 83 -38.70 0.47 20.38
N THR A 84 -39.88 0.43 19.77
CA THR A 84 -40.38 1.50 18.87
C THR A 84 -40.36 2.88 19.53
N GLU A 85 -40.64 2.95 20.84
CA GLU A 85 -40.59 4.20 21.62
C GLU A 85 -39.20 4.85 21.63
N ALA A 86 -38.13 4.08 21.48
CA ALA A 86 -36.75 4.57 21.45
C ALA A 86 -36.22 4.79 20.03
N GLN A 87 -36.86 4.22 19.00
CA GLN A 87 -36.36 4.26 17.62
C GLN A 87 -36.31 5.69 17.07
N ASP A 88 -37.34 6.50 17.31
CA ASP A 88 -37.41 7.88 16.81
C ASP A 88 -36.27 8.75 17.35
N ASP A 89 -35.97 8.62 18.65
CA ASP A 89 -34.87 9.34 19.31
C ASP A 89 -33.51 8.89 18.77
N ILE A 90 -33.32 7.57 18.58
CA ILE A 90 -32.09 7.01 18.02
C ILE A 90 -31.87 7.45 16.57
N LEU A 91 -32.93 7.44 15.75
CA LEU A 91 -32.86 7.86 14.35
C LEU A 91 -32.52 9.35 14.23
N THR A 92 -33.12 10.18 15.09
CA THR A 92 -32.81 11.62 15.15
C THR A 92 -31.34 11.84 15.51
N TRP A 93 -30.87 11.22 16.60
CA TRP A 93 -29.46 11.27 17.00
C TRP A 93 -28.52 10.80 15.88
N TYR A 94 -28.84 9.67 15.26
CA TYR A 94 -28.00 9.11 14.21
C TYR A 94 -27.89 10.04 13.00
N GLN A 95 -29.00 10.66 12.58
CA GLN A 95 -28.99 11.62 11.47
C GLN A 95 -28.12 12.85 11.77
N GLU A 96 -28.15 13.34 13.02
CA GLU A 96 -27.33 14.47 13.48
C GLU A 96 -25.84 14.12 13.58
N GLN A 97 -25.50 12.93 14.07
CA GLN A 97 -24.13 12.58 14.42
C GLN A 97 -23.32 11.88 13.33
N ARG A 98 -23.96 11.18 12.39
CA ARG A 98 -23.25 10.35 11.39
C ARG A 98 -22.28 11.12 10.49
N TRP A 99 -22.52 12.42 10.29
CA TRP A 99 -21.65 13.30 9.50
C TRP A 99 -20.93 14.35 10.35
N ALA A 100 -20.94 14.22 11.68
CA ALA A 100 -20.17 15.09 12.55
C ALA A 100 -18.66 14.92 12.29
N SER A 101 -17.89 16.01 12.42
CA SER A 101 -16.45 16.01 12.12
C SER A 101 -15.67 14.93 12.87
N GLN A 102 -16.06 14.60 14.11
CA GLN A 102 -15.44 13.52 14.88
C GLN A 102 -15.70 12.15 14.25
N ALA A 103 -16.95 11.89 13.82
CA ALA A 103 -17.30 10.65 13.14
C ALA A 103 -16.52 10.47 11.84
N ILE A 104 -16.36 11.56 11.07
CA ILE A 104 -15.62 11.54 9.82
C ILE A 104 -14.13 11.25 10.03
N ARG A 105 -13.52 11.77 11.10
CA ARG A 105 -12.07 11.71 11.32
C ARG A 105 -11.58 10.44 12.01
N GLU A 106 -12.35 9.91 12.96
CA GLU A 106 -11.83 8.87 13.88
C GLU A 106 -12.36 7.47 13.57
N ILE A 107 -13.51 7.38 12.93
CA ILE A 107 -14.32 6.15 12.88
C ILE A 107 -14.21 5.42 11.54
N HIS A 108 -13.94 6.14 10.46
CA HIS A 108 -13.83 5.55 9.13
C HIS A 108 -12.68 4.53 9.04
N ARG A 109 -12.95 3.45 8.31
CA ARG A 109 -11.98 2.41 7.97
C ARG A 109 -12.06 2.13 6.46
N PRO A 110 -10.92 2.07 5.75
CA PRO A 110 -10.93 1.72 4.34
C PRO A 110 -11.21 0.22 4.16
N PHE A 111 -11.83 -0.15 3.03
CA PHE A 111 -11.89 -1.56 2.62
C PHE A 111 -10.48 -2.11 2.39
N ARG A 112 -10.24 -3.36 2.81
CA ARG A 112 -8.93 -4.01 2.65
C ARG A 112 -8.49 -3.98 1.18
N GLY A 113 -7.28 -3.50 0.93
CA GLY A 113 -6.64 -3.46 -0.38
C GLY A 113 -6.96 -2.23 -1.23
N VAL A 114 -7.96 -1.40 -0.87
CA VAL A 114 -8.37 -0.27 -1.72
C VAL A 114 -7.29 0.81 -1.82
N LEU A 115 -6.60 1.08 -0.72
CA LEU A 115 -5.52 2.08 -0.69
C LEU A 115 -4.27 1.60 -1.45
N ASP A 116 -3.99 0.29 -1.45
CA ASP A 116 -2.92 -0.30 -2.26
C ASP A 116 -3.21 -0.15 -3.76
N VAL A 117 -4.46 -0.40 -4.17
CA VAL A 117 -4.93 -0.19 -5.55
C VAL A 117 -4.82 1.29 -5.95
N ILE A 118 -5.30 2.21 -5.10
CA ILE A 118 -5.22 3.65 -5.36
C ILE A 118 -3.76 4.09 -5.49
N ARG A 119 -2.89 3.64 -4.57
CA ARG A 119 -1.46 3.94 -4.63
C ARG A 119 -0.83 3.46 -5.94
N TRP A 120 -1.17 2.25 -6.38
CA TRP A 120 -0.67 1.71 -7.63
C TRP A 120 -1.02 2.61 -8.83
N PHE A 121 -2.27 3.08 -8.93
CA PHE A 121 -2.68 4.01 -9.98
C PHE A 121 -2.04 5.39 -9.86
N GLN A 122 -1.84 5.91 -8.65
CA GLN A 122 -1.13 7.17 -8.42
C GLN A 122 0.35 7.11 -8.81
N LEU A 123 0.94 5.91 -8.86
CA LEU A 123 2.31 5.67 -9.34
C LEU A 123 2.41 5.55 -10.86
N GLN A 124 1.30 5.34 -11.58
CA GLN A 124 1.36 5.14 -13.03
C GLN A 124 1.61 6.45 -13.78
N PRO A 125 2.38 6.42 -14.88
CA PRO A 125 2.62 7.60 -15.70
C PRO A 125 1.33 8.27 -16.16
N ASN A 126 1.29 9.60 -16.10
CA ASN A 126 0.16 10.43 -16.54
C ASN A 126 -1.21 9.97 -16.03
N THR A 127 -1.25 9.30 -14.87
CA THR A 127 -2.48 8.74 -14.32
C THR A 127 -2.83 9.44 -13.00
N SER A 128 -4.08 9.85 -12.88
CA SER A 128 -4.63 10.47 -11.68
C SER A 128 -5.75 9.61 -11.08
N VAL A 129 -5.92 9.72 -9.78
CA VAL A 129 -7.07 9.14 -9.07
C VAL A 129 -7.95 10.29 -8.61
N GLY A 130 -9.15 10.38 -9.16
CA GLY A 130 -10.15 11.37 -8.79
C GLY A 130 -11.27 10.77 -7.95
N LEU A 131 -11.91 11.62 -7.14
CA LEU A 131 -13.01 11.27 -6.27
C LEU A 131 -14.30 11.96 -6.72
N ALA A 132 -15.39 11.21 -6.78
CA ALA A 132 -16.71 11.71 -7.11
C ALA A 132 -17.72 11.17 -6.09
N THR A 133 -18.10 11.99 -5.11
CA THR A 133 -18.92 11.56 -3.95
C THR A 133 -20.26 12.27 -3.87
N GLY A 134 -21.26 11.61 -3.28
CA GLY A 134 -22.54 12.21 -2.94
C GLY A 134 -22.50 13.13 -1.70
N ARG A 135 -21.41 13.12 -0.94
CA ARG A 135 -21.21 13.99 0.23
C ARG A 135 -21.32 15.47 -0.16
N PRO A 136 -21.94 16.34 0.67
CA PRO A 136 -21.98 17.78 0.45
C PRO A 136 -20.61 18.44 0.44
N GLU A 137 -20.49 19.52 -0.33
CA GLU A 137 -19.32 20.41 -0.34
C GLU A 137 -18.94 20.94 1.06
N SER A 138 -19.90 21.11 1.97
CA SER A 138 -19.61 21.53 3.35
C SER A 138 -18.73 20.55 4.13
N LEU A 139 -18.59 19.29 3.68
CA LEU A 139 -17.75 18.27 4.31
C LEU A 139 -16.38 18.12 3.64
N ARG A 140 -16.02 18.97 2.67
CA ARG A 140 -14.78 18.85 1.88
C ARG A 140 -13.53 18.76 2.74
N GLU A 141 -13.34 19.71 3.64
CA GLU A 141 -12.14 19.76 4.49
C GLU A 141 -12.02 18.52 5.38
N ASP A 142 -13.12 18.12 6.05
CA ASP A 142 -13.14 16.95 6.92
C ASP A 142 -12.93 15.66 6.14
N THR A 143 -13.52 15.55 4.95
CA THR A 143 -13.40 14.39 4.07
C THR A 143 -11.96 14.23 3.59
N LEU A 144 -11.35 15.28 3.04
CA LEU A 144 -9.95 15.25 2.58
C LEU A 144 -8.99 14.96 3.73
N ARG A 145 -9.19 15.59 4.88
CA ARG A 145 -8.34 15.38 6.06
C ARG A 145 -8.39 13.92 6.51
N SER A 146 -9.60 13.36 6.63
CA SER A 146 -9.81 11.96 7.03
C SER A 146 -9.19 11.00 6.02
N LEU A 147 -9.47 11.16 4.73
CA LEU A 147 -8.93 10.30 3.68
C LEU A 147 -7.41 10.36 3.60
N ASN A 148 -6.80 11.55 3.71
CA ASN A 148 -5.35 11.69 3.71
C ASN A 148 -4.70 11.13 4.99
N GLN A 149 -5.37 11.23 6.14
CA GLN A 149 -4.89 10.58 7.36
C GLN A 149 -4.90 9.06 7.23
N LEU A 150 -5.96 8.48 6.65
CA LEU A 150 -6.06 7.05 6.37
C LEU A 150 -5.09 6.60 5.26
N GLY A 151 -4.83 7.45 4.27
CA GLY A 151 -3.92 7.20 3.15
C GLY A 151 -2.43 7.30 3.51
N LYS A 152 -2.08 8.03 4.58
CA LYS A 152 -0.68 8.29 4.98
C LYS A 152 0.19 7.03 5.10
N PRO A 153 -0.23 5.94 5.76
CA PRO A 153 0.58 4.71 5.84
C PRO A 153 0.85 4.06 4.48
N TYR A 154 -0.01 4.32 3.49
CA TYR A 154 0.07 3.77 2.14
C TYR A 154 0.71 4.74 1.13
N ARG A 155 1.17 5.91 1.60
CA ARG A 155 1.64 7.02 0.76
C ARG A 155 0.59 7.45 -0.29
N VAL A 156 -0.69 7.33 0.05
CA VAL A 156 -1.81 7.81 -0.78
C VAL A 156 -2.13 9.24 -0.39
N GLN A 157 -2.31 10.11 -1.39
CA GLN A 157 -2.73 11.50 -1.19
C GLN A 157 -3.90 11.85 -2.10
N PHE A 158 -4.93 12.49 -1.55
CA PHE A 158 -6.06 13.04 -2.28
C PHE A 158 -5.96 14.57 -2.26
N SER A 159 -5.96 15.18 -3.44
CA SER A 159 -5.94 16.63 -3.60
C SER A 159 -7.34 17.19 -3.75
N ASP A 160 -7.46 18.48 -3.43
CA ASP A 160 -8.72 19.21 -3.57
C ASP A 160 -9.19 19.30 -5.02
N ASP A 161 -8.27 19.54 -5.94
CA ASP A 161 -8.51 19.65 -7.39
C ASP A 161 -9.03 18.35 -8.02
N LEU A 162 -8.83 17.21 -7.35
CA LEU A 162 -9.27 15.89 -7.81
C LEU A 162 -10.46 15.36 -7.01
N LEU A 163 -11.22 16.25 -6.35
CA LEU A 163 -12.40 15.92 -5.58
C LEU A 163 -13.63 16.71 -6.08
N CYS A 164 -14.61 16.00 -6.61
CA CYS A 164 -15.95 16.52 -6.87
C CYS A 164 -16.92 16.06 -5.78
N MET A 165 -17.56 17.02 -5.12
CA MET A 165 -18.59 16.79 -4.11
C MET A 165 -19.92 17.40 -4.56
N ASN A 166 -20.97 17.16 -3.79
CA ASN A 166 -22.31 17.62 -4.07
C ASN A 166 -22.49 19.10 -3.66
N PRO A 167 -22.67 20.04 -4.61
CA PRO A 167 -22.75 21.47 -4.31
C PRO A 167 -24.10 21.90 -3.73
N ARG A 168 -25.15 21.08 -3.84
CA ARG A 168 -26.51 21.43 -3.38
C ARG A 168 -26.91 20.69 -2.10
N GLY A 169 -25.96 20.06 -1.42
CA GLY A 169 -26.20 19.35 -0.17
C GLY A 169 -26.99 18.05 -0.37
N TRP A 170 -27.53 17.51 0.72
CA TRP A 170 -28.12 16.15 0.74
C TRP A 170 -29.37 15.96 -0.14
N GLU A 171 -29.95 17.03 -0.67
CA GLU A 171 -31.20 17.00 -1.45
C GLU A 171 -30.99 16.73 -2.95
N GLU A 172 -29.76 16.80 -3.45
CA GLU A 172 -29.47 16.53 -4.87
C GLU A 172 -29.49 15.04 -5.18
N ARG A 173 -29.96 14.71 -6.39
CA ARG A 173 -29.91 13.34 -6.89
C ARG A 173 -28.45 12.96 -7.12
N ILE A 174 -27.91 12.11 -6.26
CA ILE A 174 -26.53 11.60 -6.34
C ILE A 174 -26.13 11.16 -7.76
N PRO A 175 -26.98 10.46 -8.55
CA PRO A 175 -26.61 10.11 -9.94
C PRO A 175 -26.24 11.30 -10.82
N ASP A 176 -26.90 12.46 -10.64
CA ASP A 176 -26.62 13.68 -11.41
C ASP A 176 -25.27 14.28 -11.01
N VAL A 177 -24.91 14.22 -9.71
CA VAL A 177 -23.60 14.62 -9.20
C VAL A 177 -22.48 13.77 -9.81
N LYS A 178 -22.68 12.45 -9.94
CA LYS A 178 -21.69 11.53 -10.55
C LYS A 178 -21.47 11.85 -12.02
N VAL A 179 -22.54 12.12 -12.76
CA VAL A 179 -22.47 12.53 -14.17
C VAL A 179 -21.80 13.91 -14.31
N ALA A 180 -22.07 14.85 -13.41
CA ALA A 180 -21.43 16.16 -13.41
C ALA A 180 -19.92 16.04 -13.14
N ALA A 181 -19.49 15.22 -12.18
CA ALA A 181 -18.09 14.96 -11.89
C ALA A 181 -17.36 14.35 -13.10
N LEU A 182 -17.97 13.36 -13.76
CA LEU A 182 -17.44 12.77 -14.99
C LEU A 182 -17.15 13.85 -16.05
N LYS A 183 -18.13 14.71 -16.33
CA LYS A 183 -18.00 15.80 -17.31
C LYS A 183 -16.94 16.81 -16.89
N HIS A 184 -16.93 17.21 -15.62
CA HIS A 184 -15.97 18.16 -15.08
C HIS A 184 -14.53 17.69 -15.31
N PHE A 185 -14.20 16.45 -15.00
CA PHE A 185 -12.85 15.94 -15.22
C PHE A 185 -12.50 15.79 -16.71
N GLN A 186 -13.46 15.41 -17.56
CA GLN A 186 -13.27 15.38 -19.02
C GLN A 186 -12.98 16.78 -19.60
N GLU A 187 -13.74 17.80 -19.17
CA GLU A 187 -13.54 19.20 -19.55
C GLU A 187 -12.19 19.74 -19.07
N ASN A 188 -11.72 19.27 -17.90
CA ASN A 188 -10.37 19.56 -17.40
C ASN A 188 -9.27 18.75 -18.09
N GLY A 189 -9.60 17.99 -19.14
CA GLY A 189 -8.66 17.29 -20.01
C GLY A 189 -8.13 15.98 -19.43
N TYR A 190 -8.92 15.31 -18.58
CA TYR A 190 -8.69 13.93 -18.17
C TYR A 190 -9.45 12.94 -19.04
N ARG A 191 -8.79 11.84 -19.39
CA ARG A 191 -9.38 10.69 -20.04
C ARG A 191 -9.74 9.65 -18.99
N ILE A 192 -11.02 9.61 -18.64
CA ILE A 192 -11.52 8.69 -17.61
C ILE A 192 -11.63 7.30 -18.23
N PHE A 193 -10.87 6.33 -17.72
CA PHE A 193 -10.87 4.97 -18.26
C PHE A 193 -11.72 4.00 -17.44
N ALA A 194 -11.97 4.31 -16.17
CA ALA A 194 -12.81 3.52 -15.28
C ALA A 194 -13.46 4.36 -14.18
N PHE A 195 -14.63 3.89 -13.71
CA PHE A 195 -15.39 4.47 -12.60
C PHE A 195 -15.81 3.35 -11.64
N ILE A 196 -15.48 3.49 -10.35
CA ILE A 196 -15.85 2.55 -9.28
C ILE A 196 -16.89 3.18 -8.36
N ASP A 197 -18.03 2.52 -8.19
CA ASP A 197 -19.11 2.96 -7.31
C ASP A 197 -19.83 1.72 -6.73
N ASN A 198 -20.32 1.81 -5.49
CA ASN A 198 -21.09 0.74 -4.85
C ASN A 198 -22.58 0.79 -5.22
N GLU A 199 -23.10 1.90 -5.77
CA GLU A 199 -24.53 2.07 -6.07
C GLU A 199 -24.86 1.79 -7.54
N PRO A 200 -25.66 0.74 -7.83
CA PRO A 200 -26.10 0.42 -9.18
C PRO A 200 -26.80 1.56 -9.93
N VAL A 201 -27.52 2.44 -9.21
CA VAL A 201 -28.22 3.58 -9.82
C VAL A 201 -27.25 4.63 -10.36
N ASN A 202 -26.12 4.86 -9.68
CA ASN A 202 -25.07 5.78 -10.11
C ASN A 202 -24.41 5.26 -11.38
N LEU A 203 -24.04 3.97 -11.40
CA LEU A 203 -23.45 3.32 -12.58
C LEU A 203 -24.41 3.33 -13.78
N LYS A 204 -25.72 3.19 -13.57
CA LYS A 204 -26.71 3.32 -14.66
C LYS A 204 -26.73 4.72 -15.28
N ALA A 205 -26.65 5.76 -14.46
CA ALA A 205 -26.63 7.14 -14.96
C ALA A 205 -25.35 7.41 -15.76
N LEU A 206 -24.20 6.94 -15.28
CA LEU A 206 -22.93 7.00 -16.00
C LEU A 206 -22.98 6.23 -17.33
N ALA A 207 -23.54 5.03 -17.35
CA ALA A 207 -23.71 4.24 -18.56
C ALA A 207 -24.63 4.90 -19.62
N ALA A 208 -25.53 5.78 -19.19
CA ALA A 208 -26.43 6.50 -20.10
C ALA A 208 -25.74 7.67 -20.81
N VAL A 209 -24.64 8.19 -20.24
CA VAL A 209 -23.88 9.32 -20.81
C VAL A 209 -22.59 8.88 -21.52
N ASP A 210 -22.04 7.71 -21.17
CA ASP A 210 -20.92 7.08 -21.88
C ASP A 210 -21.40 6.32 -23.14
N LEU A 211 -21.75 7.07 -24.19
CA LEU A 211 -22.32 6.52 -25.42
C LEU A 211 -21.34 5.61 -26.17
N ASP A 212 -20.05 5.93 -26.11
CA ASP A 212 -18.97 5.19 -26.79
C ASP A 212 -18.50 3.96 -25.99
N LYS A 213 -18.97 3.80 -24.74
CA LYS A 213 -18.65 2.70 -23.83
C LYS A 213 -17.15 2.56 -23.59
N GLU A 214 -16.48 3.70 -23.47
CA GLU A 214 -15.03 3.75 -23.27
C GLU A 214 -14.66 3.67 -21.80
N ILE A 215 -15.61 3.90 -20.89
CA ILE A 215 -15.40 3.88 -19.44
C ILE A 215 -15.80 2.51 -18.90
N LEU A 216 -14.85 1.82 -18.26
CA LEU A 216 -15.18 0.62 -17.51
C LEU A 216 -15.91 0.98 -16.21
N LEU A 217 -17.17 0.56 -16.11
CA LEU A 217 -17.96 0.72 -14.91
C LEU A 217 -17.77 -0.49 -13.97
N LEU A 218 -17.33 -0.23 -12.75
CA LEU A 218 -17.06 -1.23 -11.72
C LEU A 218 -18.01 -1.06 -10.55
N HIS A 219 -18.76 -2.12 -10.25
CA HIS A 219 -19.65 -2.18 -9.11
C HIS A 219 -18.95 -2.78 -7.90
N ALA A 220 -18.60 -1.93 -6.93
CA ALA A 220 -18.11 -2.36 -5.62
C ALA A 220 -19.23 -3.08 -4.87
N ASN A 221 -19.19 -4.40 -4.81
CA ASN A 221 -20.21 -5.24 -4.22
C ASN A 221 -20.10 -5.29 -2.68
N THR A 222 -20.36 -4.14 -2.07
CA THR A 222 -20.39 -3.94 -0.63
C THR A 222 -21.84 -3.81 -0.18
N ILE A 223 -22.13 -2.92 0.76
CA ILE A 223 -23.49 -2.59 1.17
C ILE A 223 -23.94 -1.37 0.35
N PHE A 224 -25.15 -1.45 -0.21
CA PHE A 224 -25.76 -0.41 -1.02
C PHE A 224 -27.28 -0.45 -0.89
N GLU A 225 -27.92 0.69 -1.13
CA GLU A 225 -29.33 0.96 -0.94
C GLU A 225 -30.19 0.33 -2.05
N THR A 226 -29.74 0.44 -3.31
CA THR A 226 -30.55 0.09 -4.48
C THR A 226 -30.46 -1.40 -4.88
N ARG A 227 -30.65 -2.32 -3.92
CA ARG A 227 -30.51 -3.79 -4.12
C ARG A 227 -31.32 -4.40 -5.27
N ARG A 228 -32.48 -3.82 -5.59
CA ARG A 228 -33.38 -4.29 -6.66
C ARG A 228 -33.00 -3.75 -8.04
N THR A 229 -32.08 -2.79 -8.09
CA THR A 229 -31.60 -2.18 -9.34
C THR A 229 -30.54 -3.07 -9.97
N ARG A 230 -30.81 -3.58 -11.17
CA ARG A 230 -29.81 -4.34 -11.93
C ARG A 230 -28.65 -3.44 -12.35
N VAL A 231 -27.42 -3.84 -12.04
CA VAL A 231 -26.19 -3.20 -12.55
C VAL A 231 -26.24 -3.12 -14.09
N PRO A 232 -25.78 -2.02 -14.73
CA PRO A 232 -25.84 -1.88 -16.20
C PRO A 232 -25.08 -2.98 -16.94
N ARG A 233 -25.53 -3.29 -18.17
CA ARG A 233 -24.93 -4.34 -19.00
C ARG A 233 -23.52 -3.92 -19.42
N GLY A 234 -22.51 -4.71 -19.04
CA GLY A 234 -21.09 -4.43 -19.31
C GLY A 234 -20.30 -3.99 -18.08
N ALA A 235 -20.97 -3.61 -17.00
CA ALA A 235 -20.29 -3.33 -15.74
C ALA A 235 -19.80 -4.63 -15.06
N VAL A 236 -18.68 -4.52 -14.36
CA VAL A 236 -18.01 -5.65 -13.71
C VAL A 236 -18.14 -5.51 -12.20
N ARG A 237 -18.48 -6.60 -11.52
CA ARG A 237 -18.78 -6.62 -10.08
C ARG A 237 -17.68 -7.34 -9.31
N GLY A 238 -17.24 -6.78 -8.19
CA GLY A 238 -16.35 -7.48 -7.25
C GLY A 238 -16.38 -6.86 -5.86
N LYS A 239 -15.81 -7.57 -4.87
CA LYS A 239 -15.88 -7.20 -3.45
C LYS A 239 -14.51 -6.96 -2.81
N GLU A 240 -13.46 -7.55 -3.38
CA GLU A 240 -12.13 -7.56 -2.80
C GLU A 240 -11.15 -6.83 -3.71
N TYR A 241 -10.48 -5.81 -3.19
CA TYR A 241 -9.42 -5.10 -3.89
C TYR A 241 -8.12 -5.91 -3.74
N ARG A 242 -7.76 -6.67 -4.78
CA ARG A 242 -6.55 -7.48 -4.79
C ARG A 242 -5.54 -6.85 -5.74
N LEU A 243 -4.50 -6.23 -5.19
CA LEU A 243 -3.43 -5.59 -5.98
C LEU A 243 -2.80 -6.57 -6.98
N ALA A 244 -2.56 -7.82 -6.57
CA ALA A 244 -2.01 -8.86 -7.43
C ALA A 244 -2.84 -9.11 -8.70
N GLU A 245 -4.14 -8.80 -8.69
CA GLU A 245 -5.01 -8.95 -9.86
C GLU A 245 -5.00 -7.71 -10.78
N LEU A 246 -4.41 -6.58 -10.37
CA LEU A 246 -4.23 -5.40 -11.24
C LEU A 246 -3.04 -5.52 -12.19
N ILE A 247 -2.29 -6.61 -12.08
CA ILE A 247 -1.02 -6.80 -12.75
C ILE A 247 -1.30 -7.87 -13.82
N PRO A 248 -1.47 -7.43 -15.07
CA PRO A 248 -2.09 -8.23 -16.13
C PRO A 248 -1.18 -9.37 -16.61
N ASP A 249 0.13 -9.23 -16.37
CA ASP A 249 1.17 -10.25 -16.49
C ASP A 249 2.20 -10.04 -15.37
N GLU A 250 2.68 -11.11 -14.71
CA GLU A 250 3.78 -11.10 -13.73
C GLU A 250 5.07 -10.42 -14.24
N LYS A 251 5.15 -10.14 -15.55
CA LYS A 251 6.26 -9.48 -16.25
C LYS A 251 6.23 -7.94 -16.23
N ALA A 252 5.13 -7.32 -15.81
CA ALA A 252 4.96 -5.85 -15.77
C ALA A 252 5.20 -5.21 -14.38
N LEU A 253 5.34 -6.03 -13.34
CA LEU A 253 6.21 -5.65 -12.22
C LEU A 253 7.67 -5.83 -12.68
N PRO A 254 8.68 -5.21 -12.03
CA PRO A 254 9.98 -5.85 -11.99
C PRO A 254 9.69 -7.30 -11.63
N THR A 255 10.19 -8.23 -12.45
CA THR A 255 9.69 -9.63 -12.48
C THR A 255 9.53 -10.27 -11.10
N HIS A 256 10.24 -9.78 -10.08
CA HIS A 256 9.92 -9.93 -8.66
C HIS A 256 9.92 -8.59 -7.89
N VAL A 257 8.79 -8.18 -7.29
CA VAL A 257 8.83 -7.32 -6.10
C VAL A 257 9.15 -8.23 -4.92
N GLN A 258 10.37 -8.12 -4.40
CA GLN A 258 10.82 -8.89 -3.26
C GLN A 258 10.59 -8.05 -1.99
N LEU A 259 9.69 -8.51 -1.12
CA LEU A 259 9.54 -7.93 0.21
C LEU A 259 10.65 -8.48 1.12
N ALA A 260 11.32 -7.60 1.85
CA ALA A 260 12.26 -7.95 2.90
C ALA A 260 11.74 -7.47 4.26
N TRP A 261 11.75 -8.37 5.24
CA TRP A 261 11.35 -8.07 6.62
C TRP A 261 12.53 -7.47 7.35
N HIS A 262 12.43 -6.18 7.66
CA HIS A 262 13.53 -5.41 8.26
C HIS A 262 13.77 -5.79 9.73
N GLY A 263 15.05 -5.87 10.11
CA GLY A 263 15.50 -5.86 11.50
C GLY A 263 15.19 -7.13 12.30
N VAL A 264 15.37 -8.32 11.70
CA VAL A 264 15.20 -9.62 12.38
C VAL A 264 16.39 -9.88 13.32
N ASN A 265 16.58 -9.00 14.31
CA ASN A 265 17.73 -8.98 15.20
C ASN A 265 17.49 -9.68 16.55
N ASP A 266 16.27 -10.16 16.78
CA ASP A 266 15.90 -10.85 18.00
C ASP A 266 14.95 -12.03 17.74
N GLU A 267 14.81 -12.90 18.74
CA GLU A 267 14.00 -14.11 18.62
C GLU A 267 12.49 -13.81 18.48
N ALA A 268 12.00 -12.70 19.02
CA ALA A 268 10.59 -12.34 18.89
C ALA A 268 10.27 -11.89 17.45
N ASN A 269 11.12 -11.06 16.85
CA ASN A 269 10.95 -10.61 15.48
C ASN A 269 11.14 -11.77 14.49
N LEU A 270 12.09 -12.68 14.75
CA LEU A 270 12.25 -13.90 13.95
C LEU A 270 10.98 -14.76 13.95
N ARG A 271 10.31 -14.93 15.11
CA ARG A 271 9.03 -15.66 15.15
C ARG A 271 7.95 -15.00 14.31
N GLN A 272 7.88 -13.67 14.30
CA GLN A 272 6.90 -12.93 13.50
C GLN A 272 7.20 -13.07 12.00
N PHE A 273 8.47 -12.92 11.62
CA PHE A 273 8.93 -13.14 10.25
C PHE A 273 8.56 -14.55 9.74
N LEU A 274 8.91 -15.59 10.51
CA LEU A 274 8.65 -16.98 10.12
C LEU A 274 7.16 -17.32 10.01
N ALA A 275 6.31 -16.59 10.75
CA ALA A 275 4.85 -16.71 10.66
C ALA A 275 4.23 -15.88 9.52
N SER A 276 5.03 -15.05 8.83
CA SER A 276 4.59 -14.23 7.70
C SER A 276 4.81 -14.93 6.36
N ASP A 277 4.25 -14.36 5.29
CA ASP A 277 4.49 -14.80 3.91
C ASP A 277 5.73 -14.12 3.27
N VAL A 278 6.46 -13.29 4.01
CA VAL A 278 7.66 -12.59 3.52
C VAL A 278 8.82 -13.57 3.34
N HIS A 279 9.52 -13.48 2.21
CA HIS A 279 10.57 -14.44 1.86
C HIS A 279 11.95 -14.08 2.42
N TRP A 280 12.31 -12.80 2.43
CA TRP A 280 13.62 -12.33 2.86
C TRP A 280 13.59 -11.80 4.30
N ALA A 281 14.48 -12.30 5.16
CA ALA A 281 14.76 -11.71 6.46
C ALA A 281 16.03 -10.85 6.42
N GLU A 282 15.94 -9.60 6.85
CA GLU A 282 17.11 -8.75 7.01
C GLU A 282 17.74 -8.92 8.40
N LEU A 283 19.04 -9.20 8.41
CA LEU A 283 19.85 -9.52 9.58
C LEU A 283 21.04 -8.55 9.65
N ASP A 284 21.09 -7.70 10.68
CA ASP A 284 22.20 -6.76 10.88
C ASP A 284 23.37 -7.47 11.56
N ALA A 285 24.38 -7.92 10.80
CA ALA A 285 25.48 -8.70 11.33
C ALA A 285 26.60 -7.80 11.91
N ARG A 286 27.03 -8.11 13.14
CA ARG A 286 28.16 -7.47 13.84
C ARG A 286 29.01 -8.49 14.57
N LEU A 287 30.26 -8.13 14.84
CA LEU A 287 31.10 -8.88 15.78
C LEU A 287 30.82 -8.39 17.20
N GLU A 288 30.60 -9.35 18.09
CA GLU A 288 30.59 -9.10 19.52
C GLU A 288 32.01 -8.66 19.97
N PRO A 289 32.16 -7.65 20.87
CA PRO A 289 33.46 -7.05 21.14
C PRO A 289 34.49 -7.91 21.91
N ALA A 290 34.05 -8.95 22.63
CA ALA A 290 34.89 -9.73 23.55
C ALA A 290 35.29 -11.12 22.99
N CYS A 291 34.32 -11.90 22.53
CA CYS A 291 34.50 -13.23 21.96
C CYS A 291 34.51 -13.24 20.42
N TRP A 292 34.18 -12.13 19.78
CA TRP A 292 34.16 -12.01 18.32
C TRP A 292 33.18 -12.97 17.64
N ASP A 293 32.10 -13.32 18.34
CA ASP A 293 30.99 -14.06 17.75
C ASP A 293 30.16 -13.16 16.84
N VAL A 294 29.51 -13.74 15.84
CA VAL A 294 28.62 -12.99 14.93
C VAL A 294 27.23 -12.89 15.56
N ILE A 295 26.90 -11.68 15.97
CA ILE A 295 25.63 -11.33 16.61
C ILE A 295 24.76 -10.49 15.67
N LEU A 296 23.47 -10.44 15.95
CA LEU A 296 22.50 -9.62 15.24
C LEU A 296 22.21 -8.34 16.03
N ARG A 297 22.63 -7.20 15.50
CA ARG A 297 22.43 -5.88 16.12
C ARG A 297 22.57 -4.78 15.07
N HIS A 298 21.56 -3.91 14.99
CA HIS A 298 21.57 -2.75 14.12
C HIS A 298 22.57 -1.68 14.60
N ASP A 299 22.39 -1.17 15.82
CA ASP A 299 23.16 -0.07 16.38
C ASP A 299 24.64 -0.41 16.61
N SER A 300 25.52 0.57 16.47
CA SER A 300 26.92 0.41 16.88
C SER A 300 27.07 0.45 18.41
N PHE A 301 28.14 -0.17 18.93
CA PHE A 301 28.48 -0.06 20.35
C PHE A 301 28.92 1.34 20.79
N THR A 302 29.20 2.23 19.84
CA THR A 302 29.53 3.63 20.11
C THR A 302 28.27 4.46 20.31
N GLU A 303 27.23 4.23 19.51
CA GLU A 303 25.94 4.92 19.61
C GLU A 303 25.09 4.36 20.74
N ASN A 304 25.09 3.04 20.90
CA ASN A 304 24.34 2.33 21.92
C ASN A 304 25.31 1.37 22.64
N PRO A 305 25.87 1.76 23.81
CA PRO A 305 26.81 0.94 24.57
C PRO A 305 26.21 -0.40 25.04
N LEU A 306 27.09 -1.30 25.48
CA LEU A 306 26.73 -2.62 26.02
C LEU A 306 25.98 -2.50 27.35
N GLU A 307 24.81 -3.12 27.45
CA GLU A 307 24.15 -3.36 28.73
C GLU A 307 24.72 -4.63 29.41
N PRO A 308 24.92 -4.65 30.75
CA PRO A 308 25.60 -5.76 31.44
C PRO A 308 24.98 -7.15 31.25
N ASP A 309 23.68 -7.23 31.01
CA ASP A 309 22.90 -8.47 30.87
C ASP A 309 22.29 -8.61 29.46
N GLU A 310 22.81 -7.90 28.46
CA GLU A 310 22.28 -7.96 27.11
C GLU A 310 22.45 -9.37 26.51
N LYS A 311 21.31 -9.98 26.17
CA LYS A 311 21.29 -11.30 25.52
C LYS A 311 21.37 -11.12 24.02
N TRP A 312 22.42 -11.67 23.43
CA TRP A 312 22.61 -11.63 21.98
C TRP A 312 21.84 -12.73 21.28
N PHE A 313 21.18 -12.33 20.19
CA PHE A 313 20.75 -13.27 19.18
C PHE A 313 21.89 -13.42 18.16
N THR A 314 22.27 -14.67 17.85
CA THR A 314 23.41 -14.95 16.98
C THR A 314 22.96 -15.21 15.55
N LEU A 315 23.82 -14.85 14.58
CA LEU A 315 23.55 -15.12 13.17
C LEU A 315 23.35 -16.63 12.95
N ASP A 316 24.21 -17.46 13.53
CA ASP A 316 24.13 -18.92 13.47
C ASP A 316 22.73 -19.48 13.79
N LYS A 317 22.13 -19.05 14.92
CA LYS A 317 20.78 -19.47 15.33
C LYS A 317 19.68 -18.97 14.41
N ALA A 318 19.85 -17.77 13.83
CA ALA A 318 18.90 -17.22 12.88
C ALA A 318 18.92 -18.00 11.58
N LEU A 319 20.12 -18.27 11.04
CA LEU A 319 20.30 -19.03 9.79
C LEU A 319 19.71 -20.45 9.90
N ASP A 320 19.91 -21.14 11.02
CA ASP A 320 19.32 -22.47 11.24
C ASP A 320 17.79 -22.45 11.12
N LYS A 321 17.15 -21.49 11.80
CA LYS A 321 15.69 -21.36 11.80
C LYS A 321 15.16 -20.89 10.44
N ILE A 322 15.84 -19.95 9.79
CA ILE A 322 15.42 -19.42 8.49
C ILE A 322 15.52 -20.51 7.41
N LYS A 323 16.63 -21.25 7.38
CA LYS A 323 16.80 -22.39 6.47
C LYS A 323 15.74 -23.48 6.69
N LEU A 324 15.42 -23.79 7.95
CA LEU A 324 14.42 -24.81 8.27
C LEU A 324 13.03 -24.49 7.68
N PHE A 325 12.70 -23.21 7.53
CA PHE A 325 11.42 -22.74 7.00
C PHE A 325 11.46 -22.38 5.51
N ASP A 326 12.55 -22.71 4.81
CA ASP A 326 12.72 -22.44 3.37
C ASP A 326 12.57 -20.94 3.02
N ARG A 327 13.24 -20.10 3.84
CA ARG A 327 13.26 -18.65 3.70
C ARG A 327 14.68 -18.17 3.36
N ALA A 328 14.78 -16.99 2.75
CA ALA A 328 16.03 -16.39 2.31
C ALA A 328 16.52 -15.28 3.25
N VAL A 329 17.81 -14.93 3.18
CA VAL A 329 18.45 -13.95 4.07
C VAL A 329 19.09 -12.80 3.34
N LYS A 330 18.82 -11.59 3.84
CA LYS A 330 19.57 -10.37 3.54
C LYS A 330 20.49 -10.10 4.73
N ILE A 331 21.79 -10.30 4.56
CA ILE A 331 22.79 -10.06 5.60
C ILE A 331 23.38 -8.67 5.40
N ASP A 332 23.09 -7.76 6.32
CA ASP A 332 23.67 -6.43 6.33
C ASP A 332 24.97 -6.42 7.14
N LEU A 333 26.10 -6.31 6.45
CA LEU A 333 27.45 -6.38 7.01
C LEU A 333 27.87 -5.03 7.56
N LYS A 334 27.76 -4.87 8.88
CA LYS A 334 28.15 -3.62 9.55
C LYS A 334 29.67 -3.47 9.73
N ALA A 335 30.47 -4.43 9.25
CA ALA A 335 31.93 -4.41 9.25
C ALA A 335 32.48 -5.33 8.14
N GLY A 336 33.73 -5.08 7.71
CA GLY A 336 34.47 -5.99 6.83
C GLY A 336 35.41 -6.92 7.58
N GLY A 337 36.46 -7.37 6.90
CA GLY A 337 37.54 -8.18 7.48
C GLY A 337 37.03 -9.47 8.13
N MET A 338 37.28 -9.64 9.43
CA MET A 338 36.92 -10.85 10.17
C MET A 338 35.42 -11.11 10.23
N LEU A 339 34.57 -10.07 10.17
CA LEU A 339 33.12 -10.29 10.12
C LEU A 339 32.74 -11.01 8.83
N LEU A 340 33.27 -10.54 7.69
CA LEU A 340 33.04 -11.17 6.40
C LEU A 340 33.55 -12.61 6.39
N ASP A 341 34.73 -12.87 6.98
CA ASP A 341 35.30 -14.23 7.09
C ASP A 341 34.33 -15.18 7.81
N LYS A 342 33.87 -14.80 9.00
CA LYS A 342 32.97 -15.60 9.82
C LYS A 342 31.59 -15.77 9.17
N VAL A 343 31.06 -14.73 8.52
CA VAL A 343 29.77 -14.82 7.82
C VAL A 343 29.85 -15.81 6.66
N LEU A 344 30.91 -15.76 5.85
CA LEU A 344 31.11 -16.70 4.74
C LEU A 344 31.29 -18.14 5.24
N GLU A 345 32.05 -18.33 6.33
CA GLU A 345 32.19 -19.65 6.98
C GLU A 345 30.82 -20.18 7.45
N MET A 346 30.03 -19.37 8.16
CA MET A 346 28.70 -19.75 8.64
C MET A 346 27.76 -20.06 7.48
N VAL A 347 27.71 -19.23 6.44
CA VAL A 347 26.85 -19.45 5.26
C VAL A 347 27.21 -20.76 4.56
N ALA A 348 28.51 -21.05 4.41
CA ALA A 348 29.00 -22.29 3.82
C ALA A 348 28.67 -23.52 4.69
N GLU A 349 28.88 -23.44 6.00
CA GLU A 349 28.53 -24.50 6.95
C GLU A 349 27.02 -24.81 6.96
N LYS A 350 26.19 -23.76 6.86
CA LYS A 350 24.74 -23.91 6.75
C LYS A 350 24.30 -24.36 5.37
N GLY A 351 25.15 -24.34 4.35
CA GLY A 351 24.81 -24.77 2.98
C GLY A 351 23.60 -24.03 2.43
N LEU A 352 23.57 -22.70 2.57
CA LEU A 352 22.60 -21.84 1.88
C LEU A 352 23.04 -21.67 0.43
N THR A 353 22.07 -21.66 -0.48
CA THR A 353 22.34 -21.45 -1.91
C THR A 353 22.36 -19.96 -2.24
N ASP A 354 23.01 -19.59 -3.33
CA ASP A 354 23.15 -18.21 -3.78
C ASP A 354 21.79 -17.53 -3.99
N GLU A 355 20.76 -18.27 -4.45
CA GLU A 355 19.41 -17.73 -4.63
C GLU A 355 18.72 -17.33 -3.31
N SER A 356 19.21 -17.86 -2.19
CA SER A 356 18.72 -17.56 -0.83
C SER A 356 19.58 -16.51 -0.11
N LEU A 357 20.56 -15.92 -0.80
CA LEU A 357 21.55 -15.02 -0.21
C LEU A 357 21.50 -13.64 -0.85
N TRP A 358 21.44 -12.64 0.02
CA TRP A 358 21.58 -11.24 -0.32
C TRP A 358 22.55 -10.60 0.67
N PHE A 359 23.67 -10.09 0.19
CA PHE A 359 24.64 -9.34 0.99
C PHE A 359 24.44 -7.84 0.78
N ASN A 360 24.41 -7.08 1.86
CA ASN A 360 24.41 -5.62 1.84
C ASN A 360 25.61 -5.10 2.64
N ALA A 361 26.31 -4.10 2.12
CA ALA A 361 27.37 -3.42 2.87
C ALA A 361 27.69 -2.04 2.31
N ASP A 362 28.16 -1.13 3.17
CA ASP A 362 28.70 0.15 2.74
C ASP A 362 30.06 -0.01 2.03
N ILE A 363 30.35 0.89 1.10
CA ILE A 363 31.56 0.89 0.28
C ILE A 363 32.83 0.87 1.15
N GLU A 364 32.87 1.71 2.17
CA GLU A 364 34.01 1.87 3.07
C GLU A 364 34.22 0.67 4.00
N ARG A 365 33.20 -0.16 4.21
CA ARG A 365 33.28 -1.33 5.10
C ARG A 365 34.00 -2.49 4.43
N LEU A 366 33.65 -2.78 3.18
CA LEU A 366 34.18 -3.92 2.45
C LEU A 366 35.32 -3.54 1.51
N MET A 367 35.25 -2.35 0.89
CA MET A 367 36.10 -1.95 -0.23
C MET A 367 36.06 -2.97 -1.38
N GLU A 368 36.78 -2.72 -2.47
CA GLU A 368 36.87 -3.64 -3.61
C GLU A 368 37.22 -5.08 -3.21
N ARG A 369 38.20 -5.24 -2.31
CA ARG A 369 38.65 -6.57 -1.86
C ARG A 369 37.54 -7.36 -1.16
N GLY A 370 36.69 -6.70 -0.36
CA GLY A 370 35.60 -7.38 0.34
C GLY A 370 34.48 -7.80 -0.62
N PHE A 371 34.07 -6.93 -1.54
CA PHE A 371 33.06 -7.27 -2.55
C PHE A 371 33.54 -8.39 -3.48
N ASN A 372 34.78 -8.33 -3.97
CA ASN A 372 35.35 -9.39 -4.81
C ASN A 372 35.35 -10.76 -4.10
N ARG A 373 35.47 -10.78 -2.77
CA ARG A 373 35.39 -12.01 -1.99
C ARG A 373 33.97 -12.56 -1.87
N LEU A 374 32.97 -11.68 -1.73
CA LEU A 374 31.56 -12.08 -1.78
C LEU A 374 31.25 -12.73 -3.13
N VAL A 375 31.64 -12.09 -4.23
CA VAL A 375 31.45 -12.59 -5.60
C VAL A 375 32.16 -13.92 -5.82
N ALA A 376 33.39 -14.06 -5.30
CA ALA A 376 34.15 -15.30 -5.43
C ALA A 376 33.53 -16.48 -4.64
N ALA A 377 32.87 -16.20 -3.51
CA ALA A 377 32.21 -17.21 -2.69
C ALA A 377 30.80 -17.54 -3.18
N HIS A 378 30.06 -16.53 -3.63
CA HIS A 378 28.64 -16.59 -4.00
C HIS A 378 28.39 -15.75 -5.26
N PRO A 379 28.78 -16.24 -6.45
CA PRO A 379 28.74 -15.49 -7.69
C PRO A 379 27.32 -15.13 -8.16
N ASP A 380 26.30 -15.92 -7.78
CA ASP A 380 24.92 -15.73 -8.22
C ASP A 380 24.04 -15.05 -7.14
N ALA A 381 24.60 -14.72 -5.99
CA ALA A 381 23.89 -14.05 -4.91
C ALA A 381 23.65 -12.56 -5.21
N ILE A 382 22.66 -11.97 -4.54
CA ILE A 382 22.46 -10.51 -4.59
C ILE A 382 23.58 -9.85 -3.78
N ILE A 383 24.35 -8.98 -4.40
CA ILE A 383 25.42 -8.20 -3.77
C ILE A 383 25.06 -6.73 -3.93
N GLN A 384 24.63 -6.14 -2.83
CA GLN A 384 24.08 -4.80 -2.78
C GLN A 384 24.99 -3.81 -2.05
N CYS A 385 24.98 -2.57 -2.54
CA CYS A 385 25.61 -1.44 -1.88
C CYS A 385 24.67 -0.23 -1.80
N PRO A 386 24.56 0.46 -0.64
CA PRO A 386 23.94 1.78 -0.53
C PRO A 386 24.70 2.82 -1.36
N ILE A 387 23.98 3.69 -2.07
CA ILE A 387 24.55 4.75 -2.93
C ILE A 387 23.91 6.12 -2.71
N ASP A 388 23.38 6.38 -1.52
CA ASP A 388 22.77 7.66 -1.14
C ASP A 388 23.69 8.86 -1.44
N PHE A 389 25.00 8.69 -1.25
CA PHE A 389 26.00 9.73 -1.52
C PHE A 389 26.10 10.09 -3.02
N LEU A 390 25.69 9.19 -3.93
CA LEU A 390 25.63 9.45 -5.37
C LEU A 390 24.30 10.04 -5.81
N ALA A 391 23.24 9.94 -5.01
CA ALA A 391 21.90 10.35 -5.43
C ALA A 391 21.83 11.80 -5.98
N PRO A 392 22.47 12.81 -5.35
CA PRO A 392 22.56 14.16 -5.93
C PRO A 392 23.33 14.22 -7.27
N LEU A 393 24.37 13.41 -7.43
CA LEU A 393 25.19 13.37 -8.64
C LEU A 393 24.50 12.63 -9.78
N ILE A 394 23.66 11.63 -9.49
CA ILE A 394 22.87 10.92 -10.51
C ILE A 394 22.00 11.92 -11.29
N VAL A 395 21.41 12.89 -10.59
CA VAL A 395 20.57 13.93 -11.21
C VAL A 395 21.40 15.10 -11.75
N ALA A 396 22.33 15.63 -10.96
CA ALA A 396 23.03 16.87 -11.31
C ALA A 396 24.23 16.68 -12.26
N ALA A 397 24.86 15.50 -12.24
CA ALA A 397 26.07 15.17 -13.00
C ALA A 397 26.09 13.69 -13.44
N PRO A 398 25.09 13.24 -14.23
CA PRO A 398 24.84 11.81 -14.49
C PRO A 398 26.06 11.06 -15.05
N GLY A 399 26.88 11.69 -15.90
CA GLY A 399 28.07 11.03 -16.45
C GLY A 399 29.12 10.67 -15.38
N GLN A 400 29.27 11.50 -14.34
CA GLN A 400 30.21 11.21 -13.24
C GLN A 400 29.66 10.12 -12.33
N ALA A 401 28.38 10.23 -11.96
CA ALA A 401 27.71 9.20 -11.16
C ALA A 401 27.73 7.84 -11.86
N HIS A 402 27.45 7.79 -13.16
CA HIS A 402 27.48 6.56 -13.93
C HIS A 402 28.88 5.93 -13.96
N THR A 403 29.94 6.74 -14.10
CA THR A 403 31.32 6.23 -14.03
C THR A 403 31.61 5.58 -12.67
N THR A 404 31.11 6.17 -11.58
CA THR A 404 31.24 5.58 -10.24
C THR A 404 30.44 4.27 -10.12
N LEU A 405 29.21 4.22 -10.65
CA LEU A 405 28.40 2.99 -10.65
C LEU A 405 29.05 1.88 -11.49
N GLN A 406 29.68 2.22 -12.62
CA GLN A 406 30.46 1.28 -13.43
C GLN A 406 31.68 0.73 -12.68
N MET A 407 32.35 1.56 -11.90
CA MET A 407 33.43 1.10 -11.01
C MET A 407 32.89 0.11 -9.97
N LEU A 408 31.77 0.44 -9.31
CA LEU A 408 31.17 -0.40 -8.28
C LEU A 408 30.65 -1.74 -8.83
N THR A 409 30.01 -1.73 -9.99
CA THR A 409 29.64 -2.97 -10.69
C THR A 409 30.86 -3.78 -11.13
N GLY A 410 31.98 -3.12 -11.44
CA GLY A 410 33.27 -3.77 -11.65
C GLY A 410 33.82 -4.53 -10.43
N TRP A 411 33.36 -4.22 -9.22
CA TRP A 411 33.65 -4.99 -7.99
C TRP A 411 32.68 -6.15 -7.77
N GLY A 412 31.75 -6.36 -8.72
CA GLY A 412 30.72 -7.39 -8.70
C GLY A 412 29.46 -7.04 -7.90
N ILE A 413 29.26 -5.75 -7.58
CA ILE A 413 27.97 -5.27 -7.06
C ILE A 413 26.93 -5.37 -8.18
N ASN A 414 25.82 -6.06 -7.94
CA ASN A 414 24.76 -6.29 -8.92
C ASN A 414 23.43 -5.62 -8.57
N ARG A 415 23.33 -5.02 -7.38
CA ARG A 415 22.17 -4.22 -6.93
C ARG A 415 22.63 -3.00 -6.15
N PHE A 416 21.86 -1.92 -6.24
CA PHE A 416 22.11 -0.72 -5.43
C PHE A 416 20.93 -0.44 -4.50
N SER A 417 21.16 0.29 -3.42
CA SER A 417 20.07 0.77 -2.54
C SER A 417 20.15 2.26 -2.28
N ILE A 418 18.99 2.89 -2.18
CA ILE A 418 18.85 4.33 -1.98
C ILE A 418 17.71 4.57 -1.00
N SER A 419 17.96 5.42 -0.02
CA SER A 419 16.96 5.82 0.96
C SER A 419 15.74 6.44 0.28
N TRP A 420 14.57 5.94 0.67
CA TRP A 420 13.27 6.49 0.27
C TRP A 420 13.06 7.96 0.67
N GLU A 421 13.90 8.51 1.56
CA GLU A 421 13.83 9.89 2.03
C GLU A 421 14.44 10.89 1.04
N TRP A 422 15.13 10.41 0.00
CA TRP A 422 15.79 11.29 -0.96
C TRP A 422 14.77 12.06 -1.83
N PRO A 423 14.89 13.40 -1.95
CA PRO A 423 13.97 14.19 -2.76
C PRO A 423 14.18 13.94 -4.25
N ASN A 424 13.11 13.84 -5.05
CA ASN A 424 13.17 13.54 -6.49
C ASN A 424 13.55 12.09 -6.86
N MET A 425 13.19 11.10 -6.02
CA MET A 425 13.39 9.66 -6.30
C MET A 425 13.05 9.23 -7.73
N ARG A 426 12.02 9.82 -8.35
CA ARG A 426 11.60 9.45 -9.71
C ARG A 426 12.68 9.69 -10.76
N GLU A 427 13.29 10.87 -10.77
CA GLU A 427 14.33 11.23 -11.75
C GLU A 427 15.55 10.32 -11.59
N LEU A 428 15.86 10.00 -10.34
CA LEU A 428 16.90 9.05 -10.00
C LEU A 428 16.55 7.64 -10.50
N PHE A 429 15.32 7.17 -10.29
CA PHE A 429 14.87 5.84 -10.73
C PHE A 429 14.91 5.71 -12.24
N ASP A 430 14.33 6.70 -12.93
CA ASP A 430 14.32 6.74 -14.39
C ASP A 430 15.76 6.72 -14.93
N GLN A 431 16.70 7.39 -14.26
CA GLN A 431 18.10 7.41 -14.66
C GLN A 431 18.82 6.07 -14.39
N MET A 432 18.56 5.43 -13.25
CA MET A 432 19.14 4.13 -12.89
C MET A 432 18.61 3.00 -13.79
N ASP A 433 17.31 3.04 -14.10
CA ASP A 433 16.64 2.08 -15.00
C ASP A 433 17.14 2.24 -16.44
N GLN A 434 17.34 3.48 -16.91
CA GLN A 434 17.99 3.75 -18.21
C GLN A 434 19.40 3.17 -18.31
N TRP A 435 20.13 3.08 -17.19
CA TRP A 435 21.45 2.45 -17.14
C TRP A 435 21.39 0.92 -16.91
N GLY A 436 20.21 0.37 -16.67
CA GLY A 436 19.98 -1.06 -16.46
C GLY A 436 20.41 -1.57 -15.09
N TYR A 437 20.42 -0.71 -14.08
CA TYR A 437 20.77 -1.11 -12.70
C TYR A 437 19.55 -1.53 -11.90
N GLU A 438 19.67 -2.63 -11.14
CA GLU A 438 18.67 -2.99 -10.13
C GLU A 438 18.81 -2.10 -8.89
N VAL A 439 17.68 -1.59 -8.38
CA VAL A 439 17.64 -0.67 -7.25
C VAL A 439 16.61 -1.09 -6.21
N ASN A 440 17.04 -1.14 -4.95
CA ASN A 440 16.21 -1.30 -3.75
C ASN A 440 15.95 0.07 -3.09
N ILE A 441 14.79 0.22 -2.44
CA ILE A 441 14.35 1.45 -1.73
C ILE A 441 14.21 1.19 -0.24
#